data_AF-A0A520G6F7-F1
#
_entry.id   AF-A0A520G6F7-F1
#
_cell.length_a   1.000
_cell.length_b   1.000
_cell.length_c   1.000
_cell.angle_alpha   90.00
_cell.angle_beta   90.00
_cell.angle_gamma   90.00
#
_symmetry.space_group_name_H-M   'P 1'
#
loop_
_entity.id
_entity.type
_entity.pdbx_description
1 polymer ?
#
loop_
_entity_poly.entity_id
_entity_poly.type
_entity_poly.pdbx_seq_one_letter_code
_entity_poly.pdbx_strand_id
1 'polypeptide(L)'
;MACAAWGAQAAEIELLGDRLFVRGMLDGSAFQSFTDQLGSGKVRTVVFEDSSGGTAEAAGEFAGAIRATGVNTEAKGQCHAACAYAFLAGREHRFGRGLQVNGLLIPVSARPRQEELAGRWRGEGAQKTLAEFIAAPTEADAPVTPPAGAPRERWQPDHGVLFTSTPTLFGRIYNSFYCDGTQGRDMSRCETLPDADPYKLGVLTP
;
A
#
# COMPACT_ATOMS: atom_id res chain seq x y z
N MET A 1 -8.88 -3.09 -34.64
CA MET A 1 -7.96 -2.71 -33.56
C MET A 1 -8.80 -2.60 -32.30
N ALA A 2 -8.86 -3.68 -31.50
CA ALA A 2 -9.71 -3.74 -30.32
C ALA A 2 -8.97 -3.10 -29.14
N CYS A 3 -9.56 -2.04 -28.56
CA CYS A 3 -9.12 -1.51 -27.29
C CYS A 3 -9.48 -2.53 -26.20
N ALA A 4 -8.50 -3.26 -25.69
CA ALA A 4 -8.67 -4.01 -24.46
C ALA A 4 -8.87 -3.00 -23.33
N ALA A 5 -10.10 -2.87 -22.86
CA ALA A 5 -10.35 -2.23 -21.58
C ALA A 5 -9.66 -3.08 -20.52
N TRP A 6 -8.59 -2.54 -19.93
CA TRP A 6 -8.04 -3.04 -18.67
C TRP A 6 -9.09 -2.79 -17.59
N GLY A 7 -10.09 -3.65 -17.52
CA GLY A 7 -10.85 -3.83 -16.29
C GLY A 7 -9.85 -4.23 -15.22
N ALA A 8 -9.91 -3.60 -14.06
CA ALA A 8 -9.16 -4.07 -12.91
C ALA A 8 -9.64 -5.49 -12.63
N GLN A 9 -8.81 -6.48 -12.99
CA GLN A 9 -9.08 -7.87 -12.70
C GLN A 9 -8.96 -8.06 -11.18
N ALA A 10 -9.83 -8.92 -10.64
CA ALA A 10 -9.69 -9.43 -9.29
C ALA A 10 -8.28 -10.00 -9.09
N ALA A 11 -7.81 -10.05 -7.84
CA ALA A 11 -6.44 -10.47 -7.59
C ALA A 11 -6.16 -11.91 -8.08
N GLU A 12 -5.14 -12.05 -8.93
CA GLU A 12 -4.60 -13.34 -9.36
C GLU A 12 -3.49 -13.77 -8.42
N ILE A 13 -3.51 -15.04 -8.01
CA ILE A 13 -2.57 -15.61 -7.04
C ILE A 13 -1.82 -16.78 -7.67
N GLU A 14 -0.49 -16.70 -7.66
CA GLU A 14 0.39 -17.70 -8.26
C GLU A 14 1.57 -18.02 -7.34
N LEU A 15 1.75 -19.30 -6.99
CA LEU A 15 2.89 -19.74 -6.18
C LEU A 15 4.05 -20.18 -7.09
N LEU A 16 5.18 -19.49 -6.99
CA LEU A 16 6.42 -19.81 -7.70
C LEU A 16 7.55 -20.08 -6.69
N GLY A 17 7.82 -21.36 -6.44
CA GLY A 17 8.78 -21.77 -5.41
C GLY A 17 8.29 -21.39 -4.01
N ASP A 18 9.04 -20.54 -3.32
CA ASP A 18 8.71 -19.99 -2.00
C ASP A 18 8.10 -18.58 -2.08
N ARG A 19 7.72 -18.13 -3.28
CA ARG A 19 7.21 -16.79 -3.55
C ARG A 19 5.76 -16.83 -4.02
N LEU A 20 4.87 -16.17 -3.29
CA LEU A 20 3.46 -16.04 -3.65
C LEU A 20 3.24 -14.72 -4.38
N PHE A 21 3.02 -14.77 -5.69
CA PHE A 21 2.73 -13.60 -6.50
C PHE A 21 1.25 -13.25 -6.39
N VAL A 22 0.98 -11.95 -6.20
CA VAL A 22 -0.36 -11.38 -6.11
C VAL A 22 -0.44 -10.20 -7.06
N ARG A 23 -1.29 -10.30 -8.08
CA ARG A 23 -1.44 -9.30 -9.16
C ARG A 23 -2.87 -8.79 -9.20
N GLY A 24 -3.10 -7.54 -9.60
CA GLY A 24 -4.45 -7.00 -9.74
C GLY A 24 -5.07 -6.52 -8.43
N MET A 25 -6.40 -6.47 -8.37
CA MET A 25 -7.12 -5.76 -7.32
C MET A 25 -7.31 -6.57 -6.04
N LEU A 26 -6.89 -6.04 -4.88
CA LEU A 26 -7.15 -6.64 -3.57
C LEU A 26 -8.54 -6.28 -3.03
N ASP A 27 -9.59 -6.72 -3.73
CA ASP A 27 -10.99 -6.46 -3.37
C ASP A 27 -11.58 -7.46 -2.34
N GLY A 28 -10.77 -8.39 -1.85
CA GLY A 28 -11.17 -9.44 -0.90
C GLY A 28 -11.63 -10.74 -1.57
N SER A 29 -11.96 -10.75 -2.87
CA SER A 29 -12.45 -11.96 -3.56
C SER A 29 -11.42 -13.10 -3.59
N ALA A 30 -10.13 -12.77 -3.63
CA ALA A 30 -9.03 -13.73 -3.64
C ALA A 30 -8.53 -14.13 -2.23
N PHE A 31 -9.13 -13.60 -1.16
CA PHE A 31 -8.60 -13.75 0.20
C PHE A 31 -8.54 -15.20 0.69
N GLN A 32 -9.52 -16.04 0.35
CA GLN A 32 -9.48 -17.46 0.72
C GLN A 32 -8.31 -18.18 0.04
N SER A 33 -8.12 -18.00 -1.26
CA SER A 33 -7.01 -18.61 -1.99
C SER A 33 -5.65 -18.11 -1.46
N PHE A 34 -5.58 -16.83 -1.10
CA PHE A 34 -4.40 -16.24 -0.48
C PHE A 34 -4.04 -16.92 0.85
N THR A 35 -5.02 -17.09 1.75
CA THR A 35 -4.79 -17.70 3.05
C THR A 35 -4.50 -19.20 2.95
N ASP A 36 -5.11 -19.92 2.00
CA ASP A 36 -4.79 -21.33 1.73
C ASP A 36 -3.31 -21.50 1.31
N GLN A 37 -2.81 -20.63 0.42
CA GLN A 37 -1.41 -20.67 -0.03
C GLN A 37 -0.45 -20.31 1.11
N LEU A 38 -0.75 -19.28 1.90
CA LEU A 38 0.04 -18.91 3.07
C LEU A 38 0.06 -20.02 4.13
N GLY A 39 -1.10 -20.63 4.40
CA GLY A 39 -1.28 -21.70 5.37
C GLY A 39 -0.55 -22.99 5.01
N SER A 40 -0.12 -23.16 3.75
CA SER A 40 0.71 -24.28 3.32
C SER A 40 2.10 -24.31 3.97
N GLY A 41 2.56 -23.20 4.55
CA GLY A 41 3.88 -23.05 5.16
C GLY A 41 5.05 -22.99 4.16
N LYS A 42 4.78 -23.02 2.85
CA LYS A 42 5.80 -22.97 1.79
C LYS A 42 6.23 -21.55 1.44
N VAL A 43 5.36 -20.57 1.69
CA VAL A 43 5.58 -19.18 1.30
C VAL A 43 6.55 -18.52 2.26
N ARG A 44 7.61 -17.92 1.73
CA ARG A 44 8.54 -17.06 2.46
C ARG A 44 8.37 -15.59 2.12
N THR A 45 7.95 -15.29 0.89
CA THR A 45 7.75 -13.91 0.42
C THR A 45 6.45 -13.80 -0.35
N VAL A 46 5.60 -12.84 0.02
CA VAL A 46 4.47 -12.39 -0.81
C VAL A 46 4.96 -11.27 -1.72
N VAL A 47 4.77 -11.44 -3.03
CA VAL A 47 5.19 -10.49 -4.05
C VAL A 47 3.96 -9.83 -4.64
N PHE A 48 3.73 -8.57 -4.30
CA PHE A 48 2.71 -7.76 -4.93
C PHE A 48 3.26 -7.21 -6.25
N GLU A 49 2.72 -7.67 -7.37
CA GLU A 49 3.15 -7.25 -8.71
C GLU A 49 2.01 -6.52 -9.41
N ASP A 50 2.17 -5.21 -9.62
CA ASP A 50 1.13 -4.34 -10.19
C ASP A 50 -0.24 -4.57 -9.54
N SER A 51 -0.25 -4.51 -8.21
CA SER A 51 -1.43 -4.76 -7.38
C SER A 51 -1.97 -3.46 -6.78
N SER A 52 -3.29 -3.31 -6.73
CA SER A 52 -3.91 -2.03 -6.37
C SER A 52 -5.30 -2.21 -5.75
N GLY A 53 -5.94 -1.09 -5.42
CA GLY A 53 -7.34 -1.02 -5.05
C GLY A 53 -7.65 -1.68 -3.71
N GLY A 54 -8.90 -2.13 -3.56
CA GLY A 54 -9.42 -2.67 -2.32
C GLY A 54 -9.99 -1.63 -1.36
N THR A 55 -10.73 -2.13 -0.38
CA THR A 55 -11.23 -1.34 0.74
C THR A 55 -10.22 -1.36 1.90
N ALA A 56 -10.43 -0.51 2.91
CA ALA A 56 -9.63 -0.54 4.13
C ALA A 56 -9.76 -1.89 4.87
N GLU A 57 -10.93 -2.52 4.81
CA GLU A 57 -11.21 -3.83 5.39
C GLU A 57 -10.41 -4.92 4.70
N ALA A 58 -10.44 -4.98 3.35
CA ALA A 58 -9.64 -5.92 2.60
C ALA A 58 -8.15 -5.73 2.92
N ALA A 59 -7.68 -4.48 2.96
CA ALA A 59 -6.31 -4.16 3.38
C ALA A 59 -5.99 -4.77 4.76
N GLY A 60 -6.92 -4.65 5.72
CA GLY A 60 -6.81 -5.19 7.07
C GLY A 60 -6.73 -6.72 7.11
N GLU A 61 -7.57 -7.40 6.32
CA GLU A 61 -7.62 -8.86 6.22
C GLU A 61 -6.31 -9.43 5.66
N PHE A 62 -5.87 -8.96 4.49
CA PHE A 62 -4.61 -9.39 3.89
C PHE A 62 -3.42 -9.09 4.80
N ALA A 63 -3.37 -7.89 5.39
CA ALA A 63 -2.33 -7.49 6.32
C ALA A 63 -2.32 -8.36 7.59
N GLY A 64 -3.50 -8.76 8.09
CA GLY A 64 -3.66 -9.67 9.21
C GLY A 64 -3.07 -11.05 8.94
N ALA A 65 -3.41 -11.63 7.80
CA ALA A 65 -2.90 -12.94 7.38
C ALA A 65 -1.37 -12.94 7.19
N ILE A 66 -0.81 -11.89 6.59
CA ILE A 66 0.64 -11.74 6.40
C ILE A 66 1.37 -11.67 7.74
N ARG A 67 0.88 -10.85 8.68
CA ARG A 67 1.47 -10.77 10.03
C ARG A 67 1.40 -12.08 10.78
N ALA A 68 0.26 -12.78 10.71
CA ALA A 68 0.05 -14.05 11.40
C ALA A 68 1.04 -15.13 10.92
N THR A 69 1.47 -15.06 9.65
CA THR A 69 2.42 -16.02 9.07
C THR A 69 3.88 -15.56 9.14
N GLY A 70 4.13 -14.27 9.36
CA GLY A 70 5.47 -13.71 9.50
C GLY A 70 6.30 -13.74 8.21
N VAL A 71 5.63 -13.84 7.05
CA VAL A 71 6.28 -13.81 5.73
C VAL A 71 6.85 -12.43 5.42
N ASN A 72 7.84 -12.39 4.53
CA ASN A 72 8.35 -11.14 3.99
C ASN A 72 7.43 -10.64 2.85
N THR A 73 7.50 -9.35 2.51
CA THR A 73 6.75 -8.76 1.40
C THR A 73 7.67 -8.05 0.41
N GLU A 74 7.27 -8.08 -0.87
CA GLU A 74 7.99 -7.42 -1.95
C GLU A 74 7.00 -6.72 -2.88
N ALA A 75 7.26 -5.46 -3.23
CA ALA A 75 6.47 -4.71 -4.21
C ALA A 75 7.21 -4.57 -5.54
N LYS A 76 6.63 -5.08 -6.64
CA LYS A 76 7.12 -4.98 -8.02
C LYS A 76 6.14 -4.18 -8.86
N GLY A 77 6.62 -3.18 -9.58
CA GLY A 77 5.74 -2.26 -10.30
C GLY A 77 4.95 -1.41 -9.31
N GLN A 78 3.63 -1.31 -9.49
CA GLN A 78 2.77 -0.47 -8.65
C GLN A 78 2.12 -1.26 -7.51
N CYS A 79 2.11 -0.71 -6.29
CA CYS A 79 1.43 -1.25 -5.12
C CYS A 79 0.66 -0.15 -4.38
N HIS A 80 -0.62 0.01 -4.70
CA HIS A 80 -1.43 1.15 -4.23
C HIS A 80 -2.59 0.71 -3.33
N ALA A 81 -3.05 1.61 -2.46
CA ALA A 81 -4.23 1.41 -1.62
C ALA A 81 -4.09 0.19 -0.68
N ALA A 82 -4.99 -0.79 -0.75
CA ALA A 82 -4.95 -1.97 0.12
C ALA A 82 -3.65 -2.76 -0.05
N CYS A 83 -3.09 -2.79 -1.26
CA CYS A 83 -1.78 -3.40 -1.52
C CYS A 83 -0.71 -2.81 -0.61
N ALA A 84 -0.69 -1.49 -0.43
CA ALA A 84 0.36 -0.84 0.32
C ALA A 84 0.35 -1.24 1.80
N TYR A 85 -0.84 -1.39 2.39
CA TYR A 85 -0.98 -1.86 3.77
C TYR A 85 -0.71 -3.36 3.93
N ALA A 86 -1.11 -4.18 2.95
CA ALA A 86 -0.73 -5.60 2.92
C ALA A 86 0.79 -5.76 2.78
N PHE A 87 1.45 -4.92 1.98
CA PHE A 87 2.90 -4.87 1.86
C PHE A 87 3.57 -4.51 3.20
N LEU A 88 3.11 -3.47 3.90
CA LEU A 88 3.68 -3.04 5.19
C LEU A 88 3.50 -4.07 6.32
N ALA A 89 2.64 -5.07 6.15
CA ALA A 89 2.44 -6.13 7.13
C ALA A 89 3.53 -7.21 7.12
N GLY A 90 4.39 -7.23 6.11
CA GLY A 90 5.51 -8.16 6.03
C GLY A 90 6.49 -7.98 7.20
N ARG A 91 7.14 -9.08 7.62
CA ARG A 91 8.21 -9.02 8.62
C ARG A 91 9.39 -8.17 8.14
N GLU A 92 9.72 -8.33 6.86
CA GLU A 92 10.62 -7.48 6.09
C GLU A 92 9.88 -7.07 4.83
N HIS A 93 10.05 -5.83 4.39
CA HIS A 93 9.33 -5.26 3.27
C HIS A 93 10.30 -4.49 2.37
N ARG A 94 10.37 -4.88 1.09
CA ARG A 94 11.32 -4.32 0.11
C ARG A 94 10.70 -4.04 -1.24
N PHE A 95 11.29 -3.12 -2.00
CA PHE A 95 10.99 -3.03 -3.41
C PHE A 95 11.67 -4.18 -4.18
N GLY A 96 10.97 -4.70 -5.18
CA GLY A 96 11.46 -5.75 -6.04
C GLY A 96 12.61 -5.27 -6.93
N ARG A 97 13.47 -6.22 -7.29
CA ARG A 97 14.65 -5.96 -8.12
C ARG A 97 14.29 -5.92 -9.60
N GLY A 98 15.11 -5.26 -10.40
CA GLY A 98 14.96 -5.15 -11.85
C GLY A 98 15.04 -3.72 -12.37
N LEU A 99 14.75 -3.56 -13.67
CA LEU A 99 14.84 -2.29 -14.40
C LEU A 99 13.53 -1.48 -14.37
N GLN A 100 12.48 -2.03 -13.77
CA GLN A 100 11.21 -1.32 -13.59
C GLN A 100 11.31 -0.29 -12.47
N VAL A 101 10.54 0.79 -12.59
CA VAL A 101 10.25 1.70 -11.48
C VAL A 101 9.22 1.03 -10.59
N ASN A 102 9.45 1.02 -9.29
CA ASN A 102 8.43 0.57 -8.33
C ASN A 102 7.79 1.77 -7.64
N GLY A 103 6.48 1.68 -7.38
CA GLY A 103 5.69 2.68 -6.67
C GLY A 103 4.89 2.03 -5.54
N LEU A 104 4.87 2.66 -4.37
CA LEU A 104 4.05 2.28 -3.23
C LEU A 104 3.27 3.50 -2.76
N LEU A 105 1.96 3.55 -3.00
CA LEU A 105 1.10 4.64 -2.56
C LEU A 105 0.32 4.19 -1.33
N ILE A 106 0.69 4.72 -0.16
CA ILE A 106 0.03 4.41 1.10
C ILE A 106 -1.04 5.49 1.37
N PRO A 107 -2.34 5.13 1.40
CA PRO A 107 -3.39 6.09 1.72
C PRO A 107 -3.22 6.67 3.13
N VAL A 108 -3.49 7.97 3.28
CA VAL A 108 -3.50 8.66 4.57
C VAL A 108 -4.79 9.46 4.72
N SER A 109 -5.33 9.51 5.93
CA SER A 109 -6.60 10.20 6.24
C SER A 109 -6.48 11.72 6.09
N ALA A 110 -5.28 12.26 6.29
CA ALA A 110 -4.92 13.66 6.14
C ALA A 110 -3.45 13.79 5.76
N ARG A 111 -3.07 14.97 5.24
CA ARG A 111 -1.67 15.29 4.94
C ARG A 111 -0.81 15.15 6.22
N PRO A 112 0.18 14.25 6.24
CA PRO A 112 1.04 14.09 7.41
C PRO A 112 1.95 15.32 7.55
N ARG A 113 2.16 15.76 8.79
CA ARG A 113 3.24 16.72 9.10
C ARG A 113 4.59 16.02 9.02
N GLN A 114 5.66 16.76 8.73
CA GLN A 114 7.00 16.18 8.58
C GLN A 114 7.47 15.45 9.86
N GLU A 115 7.13 16.02 11.02
CA GLU A 115 7.36 15.43 12.35
C GLU A 115 6.60 14.12 12.59
N GLU A 116 5.44 13.95 11.96
CA GLU A 116 4.59 12.75 12.09
C GLU A 116 5.03 11.62 11.15
N LEU A 117 5.84 11.92 10.13
CA LEU A 117 6.33 10.91 9.18
C LEU A 117 7.35 9.98 9.83
N ALA A 118 8.12 10.48 10.79
CA ALA A 118 9.24 9.76 11.39
C ALA A 118 8.79 8.44 12.02
N GLY A 119 9.07 7.33 11.34
CA GLY A 119 8.68 5.99 11.79
C GLY A 119 7.18 5.72 11.75
N ARG A 120 6.37 6.52 11.03
CA ARG A 120 4.90 6.36 10.97
C ARG A 120 4.46 4.95 10.59
N TRP A 121 5.22 4.29 9.72
CA TRP A 121 4.89 2.93 9.26
C TRP A 121 5.79 1.85 9.87
N ARG A 122 6.63 2.20 10.84
CA ARG A 122 7.46 1.21 11.53
C ARG A 122 6.63 0.40 12.52
N GLY A 123 6.72 -0.93 12.42
CA GLY A 123 6.05 -1.85 13.35
C GLY A 123 4.54 -1.65 13.35
N GLU A 124 3.95 -1.42 14.53
CA GLU A 124 2.49 -1.21 14.68
C GLU A 124 1.98 0.11 14.07
N GLY A 125 2.86 1.03 13.68
CA GLY A 125 2.44 2.33 13.14
C GLY A 125 1.60 2.21 11.85
N ALA A 126 1.91 1.25 10.99
CA ALA A 126 1.12 0.97 9.80
C ALA A 126 -0.29 0.43 10.15
N GLN A 127 -0.39 -0.40 11.20
CA GLN A 127 -1.68 -0.91 11.68
C GLN A 127 -2.55 0.21 12.26
N LYS A 128 -1.94 1.13 13.03
CA LYS A 128 -2.64 2.30 13.57
C LYS A 128 -3.15 3.20 12.47
N THR A 129 -2.31 3.49 11.47
CA THR A 129 -2.71 4.31 10.32
C THR A 129 -3.85 3.64 9.54
N LEU A 130 -3.81 2.32 9.34
CA LEU A 130 -4.91 1.59 8.71
C LEU A 130 -6.20 1.63 9.55
N ALA A 131 -6.07 1.47 10.87
CA ALA A 131 -7.21 1.49 11.79
C ALA A 131 -7.95 2.83 11.79
N GLU A 132 -7.27 3.95 11.48
CA GLU A 132 -7.94 5.26 11.30
C GLU A 132 -9.04 5.21 10.24
N PHE A 133 -8.91 4.37 9.21
CA PHE A 133 -9.92 4.23 8.14
C PHE A 133 -11.06 3.29 8.51
N ILE A 134 -10.80 2.28 9.33
CA ILE A 134 -11.77 1.24 9.72
C ILE A 134 -12.59 1.70 10.94
N ALA A 135 -12.00 2.52 11.82
CA ALA A 135 -12.68 3.01 13.01
C ALA A 135 -13.90 3.86 12.64
N ALA A 136 -15.02 3.61 13.33
CA ALA A 136 -16.20 4.46 13.26
C ALA A 136 -15.83 5.91 13.62
N PRO A 137 -16.43 6.92 12.97
CA PRO A 137 -16.21 8.33 13.34
C PRO A 137 -16.50 8.50 14.83
N THR A 138 -15.51 8.92 15.60
CA THR A 138 -15.70 9.23 17.02
C THR A 138 -16.33 10.62 17.11
N GLU A 139 -17.30 10.85 18.00
CA GLU A 139 -17.99 12.15 18.15
C GLU A 139 -17.03 13.34 18.39
N ALA A 140 -15.79 13.07 18.81
CA ALA A 140 -14.73 14.07 18.97
C ALA A 140 -14.22 14.67 17.64
N ASP A 141 -14.49 14.05 16.50
CA ASP A 141 -14.15 14.55 15.15
C ASP A 141 -15.31 15.33 14.50
N ALA A 142 -16.44 15.50 15.19
CA ALA A 142 -17.58 16.24 14.66
C ALA A 142 -17.24 17.75 14.65
N PRO A 143 -17.19 18.42 13.49
CA PRO A 143 -17.13 19.88 13.47
C PRO A 143 -18.39 20.43 14.16
N VAL A 144 -18.22 21.45 15.00
CA VAL A 144 -19.29 22.18 15.73
C VAL A 144 -20.30 22.87 14.79
N THR A 145 -20.16 22.70 13.48
CA THR A 145 -21.13 23.08 12.45
C THR A 145 -20.99 22.13 11.26
N PRO A 146 -22.05 21.43 10.83
CA PRO A 146 -21.93 20.53 9.67
C PRO A 146 -21.79 21.38 8.40
N PRO A 147 -20.70 21.22 7.60
CA PRO A 147 -20.73 21.72 6.25
C PRO A 147 -21.76 20.90 5.45
N ALA A 148 -22.55 21.57 4.62
CA ALA A 148 -23.44 20.90 3.68
C ALA A 148 -22.60 20.07 2.69
N GLY A 149 -22.63 18.75 2.84
CA GLY A 149 -21.96 17.79 1.98
C GLY A 149 -21.90 16.44 2.69
N ALA A 150 -22.21 15.35 1.99
CA ALA A 150 -22.07 14.00 2.53
C ALA A 150 -20.68 13.80 3.17
N PRO A 151 -20.55 12.97 4.23
CA PRO A 151 -19.25 12.66 4.80
C PRO A 151 -18.34 12.18 3.67
N ARG A 152 -17.24 12.89 3.41
CA ARG A 152 -16.22 12.39 2.48
C ARG A 152 -15.77 11.04 3.01
N GLU A 153 -15.82 10.01 2.15
CA GLU A 153 -15.30 8.70 2.48
C GLU A 153 -13.86 8.86 2.95
N ARG A 154 -13.56 8.34 4.16
CA ARG A 154 -12.25 8.53 4.80
C ARG A 154 -11.16 7.81 3.99
N TRP A 155 -11.49 6.66 3.42
CA TRP A 155 -10.62 5.90 2.53
C TRP A 155 -10.60 6.51 1.13
N GLN A 156 -9.49 7.16 0.79
CA GLN A 156 -9.26 7.71 -0.55
C GLN A 156 -7.99 7.07 -1.13
N PRO A 157 -8.11 6.11 -2.06
CA PRO A 157 -6.98 5.30 -2.52
C PRO A 157 -5.90 6.09 -3.28
N ASP A 158 -6.27 7.24 -3.85
CA ASP A 158 -5.36 8.15 -4.57
C ASP A 158 -4.80 9.28 -3.69
N HIS A 159 -5.26 9.38 -2.43
CA HIS A 159 -4.82 10.38 -1.45
C HIS A 159 -3.86 9.73 -0.46
N GLY A 160 -2.57 10.05 -0.56
CA GLY A 160 -1.55 9.23 0.08
C GLY A 160 -0.14 9.78 0.06
N VAL A 161 0.77 9.01 0.67
CA VAL A 161 2.21 9.20 0.50
C VAL A 161 2.73 8.14 -0.47
N LEU A 162 3.28 8.61 -1.59
CA LEU A 162 3.88 7.80 -2.63
C LEU A 162 5.38 7.65 -2.40
N PHE A 163 5.85 6.42 -2.32
CA PHE A 163 7.26 6.07 -2.32
C PHE A 163 7.62 5.46 -3.67
N THR A 164 8.62 6.02 -4.35
CA THR A 164 9.12 5.48 -5.61
C THR A 164 10.54 4.97 -5.46
N SER A 165 10.88 3.97 -6.28
CA SER A 165 12.24 3.49 -6.39
C SER A 165 12.60 3.25 -7.84
N THR A 166 13.48 4.10 -8.35
CA THR A 166 13.86 4.21 -9.76
C THR A 166 15.26 3.64 -9.95
N PRO A 167 15.44 2.65 -10.85
CA PRO A 167 16.75 2.11 -11.15
C PRO A 167 17.61 3.11 -11.93
N THR A 168 18.90 3.13 -11.62
CA THR A 168 19.93 3.94 -12.26
C THR A 168 21.17 3.08 -12.51
N LEU A 169 22.15 3.62 -13.25
CA LEU A 169 23.44 2.93 -13.46
C LEU A 169 24.24 2.71 -12.16
N PHE A 170 23.93 3.44 -11.09
CA PHE A 170 24.67 3.43 -9.82
C PHE A 170 23.86 2.85 -8.64
N GLY A 171 22.76 2.16 -8.92
CA GLY A 171 21.85 1.63 -7.90
C GLY A 171 20.44 2.17 -8.07
N ARG A 172 19.74 2.46 -6.98
CA ARG A 172 18.37 2.98 -7.03
C ARG A 172 18.26 4.30 -6.29
N ILE A 173 17.47 5.20 -6.87
CA ILE A 173 17.08 6.45 -6.22
C ILE A 173 15.69 6.25 -5.65
N TYR A 174 15.53 6.64 -4.38
CA TYR A 174 14.25 6.62 -3.69
C TYR A 174 13.74 8.04 -3.55
N ASN A 175 12.48 8.25 -3.90
CA ASN A 175 11.81 9.54 -3.73
C ASN A 175 10.48 9.33 -3.03
N SER A 176 10.03 10.37 -2.34
CA SER A 176 8.79 10.34 -1.56
C SER A 176 7.97 11.58 -1.87
N PHE A 177 6.68 11.38 -2.10
CA PHE A 177 5.76 12.43 -2.51
C PHE A 177 4.47 12.33 -1.71
N TYR A 178 3.79 13.46 -1.55
CA TYR A 178 2.43 13.53 -1.06
C TYR A 178 1.49 13.81 -2.23
N CYS A 179 0.50 12.93 -2.43
CA CYS A 179 -0.54 13.05 -3.44
C CYS A 179 -1.85 13.39 -2.72
N ASP A 180 -2.49 14.50 -3.07
CA ASP A 180 -3.76 14.92 -2.47
C ASP A 180 -5.01 14.35 -3.19
N GLY A 181 -4.81 13.47 -4.17
CA GLY A 181 -5.84 12.84 -4.99
C GLY A 181 -6.27 13.67 -6.20
N THR A 182 -5.92 14.96 -6.28
CA THR A 182 -6.29 15.82 -7.43
C THR A 182 -5.46 15.54 -8.69
N GLN A 183 -4.39 14.76 -8.55
CA GLN A 183 -3.46 14.41 -9.62
C GLN A 183 -4.04 13.35 -10.58
N GLY A 184 -5.08 12.63 -10.16
CA GLY A 184 -5.62 11.48 -10.90
C GLY A 184 -4.54 10.42 -11.08
N ARG A 185 -4.25 10.04 -12.33
CA ARG A 185 -3.23 9.02 -12.66
C ARG A 185 -1.81 9.59 -12.83
N ASP A 186 -1.66 10.91 -12.86
CA ASP A 186 -0.37 11.55 -13.10
C ASP A 186 0.35 11.86 -11.78
N MET A 187 0.99 10.83 -11.23
CA MET A 187 1.70 10.92 -9.95
C MET A 187 2.93 11.84 -9.99
N SER A 188 3.36 12.30 -11.18
CA SER A 188 4.44 13.29 -11.30
C SER A 188 4.05 14.66 -10.72
N ARG A 189 2.74 14.89 -10.54
CA ARG A 189 2.17 16.13 -9.99
C ARG A 189 2.03 16.11 -8.47
N CYS A 190 2.46 15.05 -7.80
CA CYS A 190 2.46 14.97 -6.35
C CYS A 190 3.56 15.87 -5.76
N GLU A 191 3.30 16.43 -4.58
CA GLU A 191 4.23 17.31 -3.89
C GLU A 191 5.43 16.51 -3.37
N THR A 192 6.65 16.99 -3.57
CA THR A 192 7.84 16.31 -3.02
C THR A 192 7.90 16.46 -1.50
N LEU A 193 8.13 15.36 -0.80
CA LEU A 193 8.36 15.37 0.65
C LEU A 193 9.87 15.34 0.94
N PRO A 194 10.45 16.45 1.45
CA PRO A 194 11.84 16.47 1.84
C PRO A 194 12.09 15.55 3.05
N ASP A 195 13.28 14.96 3.12
CA ASP A 195 13.75 14.09 4.22
C ASP A 195 12.90 12.84 4.49
N ALA A 196 12.02 12.46 3.58
CA ALA A 196 11.12 11.33 3.69
C ALA A 196 11.74 10.03 3.15
N ASP A 197 12.94 9.66 3.59
CA ASP A 197 13.60 8.42 3.16
C ASP A 197 12.78 7.17 3.59
N PRO A 198 12.42 6.27 2.67
CA PRO A 198 11.54 5.13 2.98
C PRO A 198 12.10 4.16 4.03
N TYR A 199 13.42 4.02 4.16
CA TYR A 199 14.02 3.21 5.22
C TYR A 199 13.89 3.91 6.58
N LYS A 200 14.14 5.23 6.62
CA LYS A 200 13.96 6.03 7.84
C LYS A 200 12.51 6.03 8.32
N LEU A 201 11.55 6.08 7.40
CA LEU A 201 10.12 6.10 7.73
C LEU A 201 9.53 4.71 8.08
N GLY A 202 10.33 3.65 7.94
CA GLY A 202 9.89 2.27 8.22
C GLY A 202 9.00 1.68 7.12
N VAL A 203 9.07 2.22 5.90
CA VAL A 203 8.37 1.70 4.71
C VAL A 203 9.20 0.65 3.98
N LEU A 204 10.53 0.70 4.11
CA LEU A 204 11.43 -0.34 3.65
C LEU A 204 12.27 -0.85 4.83
N THR A 205 12.54 -2.14 4.85
CA THR A 205 13.49 -2.74 5.79
C THR A 205 14.89 -2.82 5.15
N PRO A 206 15.97 -2.54 5.90
CA PRO A 206 17.36 -2.70 5.44
C PRO A 206 17.69 -4.10 4.92
#